data_AF-A0A356W679-F1
#
_entry.id   AF-A0A356W679-F1
#
_cell.length_a   1.000
_cell.length_b   1.000
_cell.length_c   1.000
_cell.angle_alpha   90.00
_cell.angle_beta   90.00
_cell.angle_gamma   90.00
#
_symmetry.space_group_name_H-M   'P 1'
#
loop_
_entity.id
_entity.type
_entity.pdbx_description
1 polymer ?
#
loop_
_entity_poly.entity_id
_entity_poly.type
_entity_poly.pdbx_seq_one_letter_code
_entity_poly.pdbx_strand_id
1 'polypeptide(L)' 'MDFNDTKEEAEFRAEARAFLGKHLDPKGDKPLRQRVDGSEFMRRAKEWQKTKAENGYAQITWPKEIGGRGGTPMQQVIW' A
#
# COMPACT_ATOMS: atom_id res chain seq x y z
N MET A 1 8.40 12.31 -22.44
CA MET A 1 8.07 11.62 -21.17
C MET A 1 7.21 10.43 -21.52
N ASP A 2 7.64 9.23 -21.17
CA ASP A 2 6.86 8.00 -21.27
C ASP A 2 6.25 7.71 -19.89
N PHE A 3 4.95 7.42 -19.85
CA PHE A 3 4.20 7.14 -18.62
C PHE A 3 3.71 5.68 -18.58
N ASN A 4 4.09 4.87 -19.57
CA ASN A 4 3.74 3.47 -19.59
C ASN A 4 4.58 2.72 -18.57
N ASP A 5 3.94 1.81 -17.85
CA ASP A 5 4.65 0.87 -16.98
C ASP A 5 5.54 -0.04 -17.86
N THR A 6 6.77 -0.25 -17.43
CA THR A 6 7.56 -1.41 -17.86
C THR A 6 6.89 -2.70 -17.39
N LYS A 7 7.35 -3.85 -17.91
CA LYS A 7 6.79 -5.16 -17.53
C LYS A 7 6.87 -5.40 -16.01
N GLU A 8 8.02 -5.09 -15.41
CA GLU A 8 8.26 -5.27 -13.97
C GLU A 8 7.37 -4.36 -13.11
N GLU A 9 7.11 -3.13 -13.58
CA GLU A 9 6.21 -2.18 -12.93
C GLU A 9 4.75 -2.60 -13.04
N ALA A 10 4.35 -3.12 -14.20
CA ALA A 10 2.99 -3.65 -14.40
C ALA A 10 2.71 -4.88 -13.53
N GLU A 11 3.70 -5.77 -13.38
CA GLU A 11 3.64 -6.92 -12.47
C GLU A 11 3.52 -6.46 -11.01
N PHE A 12 4.36 -5.52 -10.59
CA PHE A 12 4.27 -4.94 -9.24
C PHE A 12 2.91 -4.28 -8.99
N ARG A 13 2.38 -3.54 -9.96
CA ARG A 13 1.07 -2.90 -9.88
C ARG A 13 -0.06 -3.93 -9.73
N ALA A 14 0.02 -5.05 -10.45
CA ALA A 14 -0.95 -6.13 -10.33
C ALA A 14 -0.88 -6.77 -8.92
N GLU A 15 0.33 -7.00 -8.42
CA GLU A 15 0.55 -7.54 -7.07
C GLU A 15 0.02 -6.59 -5.98
N ALA A 16 0.37 -5.30 -6.07
CA ALA A 16 -0.11 -4.26 -5.14
C ALA A 16 -1.64 -4.15 -5.15
N ARG A 17 -2.28 -4.20 -6.32
CA ARG A 17 -3.74 -4.22 -6.43
C ARG A 17 -4.34 -5.48 -5.81
N ALA A 18 -3.76 -6.65 -6.04
CA ALA A 18 -4.22 -7.90 -5.44
C ALA A 18 -4.08 -7.87 -3.91
N PHE A 19 -3.00 -7.27 -3.40
CA PHE A 19 -2.81 -7.04 -1.97
C PHE A 19 -3.89 -6.10 -1.40
N LEU A 20 -4.11 -4.94 -2.01
CA LEU A 20 -5.16 -4.01 -1.58
C LEU A 20 -6.54 -4.67 -1.61
N GLY A 21 -6.87 -5.43 -2.65
CA GLY A 21 -8.16 -6.13 -2.76
C GLY A 21 -8.36 -7.25 -1.74
N LYS A 22 -7.28 -7.83 -1.20
CA LYS A 22 -7.35 -8.83 -0.12
C LYS A 22 -7.51 -8.21 1.26
N HIS A 23 -6.96 -7.01 1.47
CA HIS A 23 -6.88 -6.40 2.79
C HIS A 23 -7.81 -5.21 3.02
N LEU A 24 -8.36 -4.61 1.96
CA LEU A 24 -9.25 -3.47 2.03
C LEU A 24 -10.52 -3.71 1.22
N ASP A 25 -11.65 -3.34 1.80
CA ASP A 25 -12.87 -3.18 1.04
C ASP A 25 -12.81 -1.95 0.14
N PRO A 26 -13.29 -2.04 -1.11
CA PRO A 26 -13.43 -0.88 -1.95
C PRO A 26 -14.29 0.16 -1.25
N LYS A 27 -13.86 1.42 -1.35
CA LYS A 27 -14.54 2.54 -0.68
C LYS A 27 -15.99 2.67 -1.14
N GLY A 28 -16.30 2.31 -2.40
CA GLY A 28 -17.63 2.44 -3.00
C GLY A 28 -18.16 3.88 -2.87
N ASP A 29 -19.46 4.02 -2.67
CA ASP A 29 -20.14 5.31 -2.44
C ASP A 29 -19.96 5.88 -1.00
N LYS A 30 -19.05 5.33 -0.18
CA LYS A 30 -18.86 5.82 1.19
C LYS A 30 -18.33 7.26 1.17
N PRO A 31 -18.90 8.18 1.96
CA PRO A 31 -18.47 9.57 2.00
C PRO A 31 -16.99 9.68 2.37
N LEU A 32 -16.26 10.59 1.70
CA LEU A 32 -14.80 10.78 1.88
C LEU A 32 -14.41 11.12 3.33
N ARG A 33 -15.32 11.78 4.06
CA ARG A 33 -15.18 12.14 5.47
C ARG A 33 -16.28 11.48 6.28
N GLN A 34 -16.00 10.30 6.80
CA GLN A 34 -16.83 9.73 7.86
C GLN A 34 -16.40 10.34 9.20
N ARG A 35 -17.36 10.81 10.01
CA ARG A 35 -17.11 11.05 11.44
C ARG A 35 -16.96 9.69 12.09
N VAL A 36 -15.73 9.20 12.12
CA VAL A 36 -15.34 8.05 12.93
C VAL A 36 -14.85 8.59 14.26
N ASP A 37 -15.16 7.90 15.35
CA ASP A 37 -14.54 8.21 16.64
C ASP A 37 -13.01 8.17 16.52
N GLY A 38 -12.33 9.13 17.14
CA GLY A 38 -10.88 9.30 16.99
C GLY A 38 -10.09 8.08 17.46
N SER A 39 -10.56 7.39 18.50
CA SER A 39 -9.89 6.20 19.04
C SER A 39 -10.05 5.00 18.10
N GLU A 40 -11.23 4.80 17.52
CA GLU A 40 -11.50 3.73 16.55
C GLU A 40 -10.77 3.98 15.22
N PHE A 41 -10.68 5.24 14.77
CA PHE A 41 -9.85 5.60 13.62
C PHE A 41 -8.38 5.27 13.86
N MET A 42 -7.84 5.64 15.02
CA MET A 42 -6.44 5.36 15.36
C MET A 42 -6.16 3.86 15.47
N ARG A 43 -7.11 3.07 16.02
CA ARG A 43 -6.99 1.61 16.09
C ARG A 43 -6.87 1.00 14.68
N ARG A 44 -7.82 1.34 13.79
CA ARG A 44 -7.81 0.86 12.40
C ARG A 44 -6.59 1.32 11.62
N ALA A 45 -6.14 2.56 11.84
CA ALA A 45 -4.93 3.08 11.20
C ALA A 45 -3.67 2.30 11.64
N LYS A 46 -3.55 1.97 12.94
CA LYS A 46 -2.44 1.16 13.46
C LYS A 46 -2.46 -0.27 12.90
N GLU A 47 -3.64 -0.90 12.86
CA GLU A 47 -3.80 -2.23 12.26
C GLU A 47 -3.37 -2.21 10.78
N TRP A 48 -3.80 -1.18 10.03
CA TRP A 48 -3.42 -1.05 8.63
C TRP A 48 -1.93 -0.81 8.41
N GLN A 49 -1.30 0.05 9.22
CA GLN A 49 0.14 0.26 9.15
C GLN A 49 0.92 -1.01 9.49
N LYS A 50 0.45 -1.81 10.45
CA LYS A 50 1.03 -3.12 10.77
C LYS A 50 0.94 -4.07 9.58
N THR A 51 -0.24 -4.19 8.96
CA THR A 51 -0.43 -5.03 7.77
C THR A 51 0.47 -4.61 6.61
N LYS A 52 0.65 -3.31 6.37
CA LYS A 52 1.61 -2.82 5.37
C LYS A 52 3.04 -3.19 5.70
N ALA A 53 3.46 -3.03 6.97
CA ALA A 53 4.81 -3.35 7.40
C ALA A 53 5.13 -4.84 7.27
N GLU A 54 4.20 -5.72 7.69
CA GLU A 54 4.35 -7.18 7.59
C GLU A 54 4.49 -7.67 6.13
N ASN A 55 3.96 -6.91 5.16
CA ASN A 55 4.01 -7.24 3.74
C ASN A 55 5.03 -6.40 2.95
N GLY A 56 5.89 -5.63 3.64
CA GLY A 56 6.95 -4.82 3.02
C GLY A 56 6.47 -3.56 2.29
N TYR A 57 5.22 -3.18 2.42
CA TYR A 57 4.66 -1.97 1.79
C TYR A 57 4.85 -0.69 2.63
N ALA A 58 5.36 -0.81 3.87
CA ALA A 58 5.69 0.35 4.69
C ALA A 58 6.97 1.06 4.22
N GLN A 59 7.93 0.31 3.67
CA GLN A 59 9.21 0.83 3.17
C GLN A 59 9.66 0.04 1.93
N ILE A 60 9.18 0.46 0.75
CA ILE A 60 9.43 -0.27 -0.51
C ILE A 60 10.90 -0.17 -0.92
N THR A 61 11.49 1.03 -0.84
CA THR A 61 12.86 1.30 -1.34
C THR A 61 13.98 0.83 -0.40
N TRP A 62 13.65 0.48 0.85
CA TRP A 62 14.65 0.07 1.82
C TRP A 62 15.15 -1.36 1.57
N PRO A 63 16.42 -1.66 1.88
CA PRO A 63 16.94 -3.02 1.82
C PRO A 63 16.13 -3.99 2.67
N LYS A 64 16.02 -5.24 2.21
CA LYS A 64 15.35 -6.33 2.97
C LYS A 64 16.02 -6.60 4.31
N GLU A 65 17.32 -6.37 4.41
CA GLU A 65 18.13 -6.55 5.63
C GLU A 65 17.69 -5.66 6.80
N ILE A 66 17.06 -4.52 6.50
CA ILE A 66 16.52 -3.59 7.51
C ILE A 66 14.98 -3.61 7.54
N GLY A 67 14.35 -4.65 6.99
CA GLY A 67 12.90 -4.82 6.97
C GLY A 67 12.17 -4.10 5.85
N GLY A 68 12.88 -3.61 4.83
CA GLY A 68 12.28 -3.07 3.61
C GLY A 68 11.93 -4.13 2.57
N ARG A 69 11.39 -3.70 1.43
CA ARG A 69 11.05 -4.61 0.32
C ARG A 69 12.19 -4.84 -0.67
N GLY A 70 13.20 -3.98 -0.67
CA GLY A 70 14.29 -3.97 -1.66
C GLY A 70 13.80 -3.58 -3.06
N GLY A 71 12.74 -2.78 -3.12
CA GLY A 71 12.10 -2.33 -4.36
C GLY A 71 12.70 -1.05 -4.93
N THR A 72 12.21 -0.65 -6.09
CA THR A 72 12.71 0.55 -6.79
C THR A 72 11.93 1.82 -6.38
N PRO A 73 12.48 3.03 -6.63
CA PRO A 73 11.74 4.27 -6.46
C PRO A 73 10.43 4.31 -7.25
N MET A 74 10.39 3.69 -8.45
CA MET A 74 9.17 3.65 -9.26
C MET A 74 8.12 2.73 -8.65
N GLN A 75 8.52 1.62 -8.02
CA GLN A 75 7.58 0.80 -7.23
C GLN A 75 7.00 1.58 -6.04
N GLN A 76 7.77 2.50 -5.43
CA GLN A 76 7.24 3.41 -4.41
C GLN A 76 6.25 4.43 -4.98
N VAL A 77 6.36 4.82 -6.24
CA VAL A 77 5.38 5.69 -6.92
C VAL A 77 4.10 4.94 -7.30
N ILE A 78 4.21 3.65 -7.62
CA ILE A 78 3.06 2.79 -7.96
C ILE A 78 2.17 2.48 -6.74
N TRP A 79 2.76 2.47 -5.53
CA TRP A 79 2.08 2.18 -4.25
C TRP A 79 1.50 3.41 -3.56
#